data_AF-A0A963PWM5-F1
#
_entry.id   AF-A0A963PWM5-F1
#
_cell.length_a   1.000
_cell.length_b   1.000
_cell.length_c   1.000
_cell.angle_alpha   90.00
_cell.angle_beta   90.00
_cell.angle_gamma   90.00
#
_symmetry.space_group_name_H-M   'P 1'
#
loop_
_entity.id
_entity.type
_entity.pdbx_description
1 polymer ?
#
loop_
_entity_poly.entity_id
_entity_poly.type
_entity_poly.pdbx_seq_one_letter_code
_entity_poly.pdbx_strand_id
1 'polypeptide(L)'
;DIYIGQWGADYWDPHTNADTFARNPDNGDNAKSKPLAWRNAWDIPEMTKKADAAVLERDGNKRKAMYLELQADHRKVSPFVMIGQMIETAAIRSDVKDFKIGPTSDATYMFKVSK
;
A
#
# COMPACT_ATOMS: atom_id res chain seq x y z
N ASP A 1 6.58 -0.05 -21.45
CA ASP A 1 6.38 -1.39 -20.89
C ASP A 1 5.35 -1.37 -19.78
N ILE A 2 4.71 -2.52 -19.50
CA ILE A 2 3.70 -2.67 -18.46
C ILE A 2 4.14 -3.80 -17.53
N TYR A 3 4.16 -3.54 -16.23
CA TYR A 3 4.40 -4.53 -15.18
C TYR A 3 3.09 -4.80 -14.44
N ILE A 4 2.80 -6.08 -14.20
CA ILE A 4 1.70 -6.51 -13.32
C ILE A 4 2.32 -7.01 -12.03
N GLY A 5 1.93 -6.39 -10.93
CA GLY A 5 2.42 -6.70 -9.59
C GLY A 5 1.31 -6.79 -8.57
N GLN A 6 1.64 -7.37 -7.43
CA GLN A 6 0.79 -7.43 -6.25
C GLN A 6 1.42 -6.58 -5.15
N TRP A 7 0.58 -5.97 -4.32
CA TRP A 7 1.01 -5.16 -3.20
C TRP A 7 0.16 -5.49 -1.97
N GLY A 8 0.80 -5.53 -0.81
CA GLY A 8 0.16 -5.71 0.49
C GLY A 8 0.55 -4.55 1.40
N ALA A 9 -0.33 -4.19 2.34
CA ALA A 9 -0.03 -3.18 3.34
C ALA A 9 1.02 -3.72 4.33
N ASP A 10 2.08 -2.95 4.57
CA ASP A 10 3.13 -3.32 5.53
C ASP A 10 2.67 -3.08 6.99
N TYR A 11 1.77 -2.12 7.19
CA TYR A 11 1.21 -1.77 8.50
C TYR A 11 -0.23 -1.24 8.40
N TRP A 12 -0.95 -1.24 9.52
CA TRP A 12 -2.38 -0.90 9.61
C TRP A 12 -2.66 0.60 9.56
N ASP A 13 -2.25 1.26 8.48
CA ASP A 13 -2.46 2.68 8.28
C ASP A 13 -2.53 3.01 6.78
N PRO A 14 -3.45 3.88 6.32
CA PRO A 14 -3.53 4.27 4.91
C PRO A 14 -2.22 4.84 4.34
N HIS A 15 -1.32 5.35 5.20
CA HIS A 15 -0.03 5.87 4.77
C HIS A 15 0.88 4.81 4.13
N THR A 16 0.78 3.53 4.51
CA THR A 16 1.60 2.46 3.90
C THR A 16 1.45 2.43 2.37
N ASN A 17 0.23 2.64 1.88
CA ASN A 17 -0.07 2.72 0.45
C ASN A 17 0.22 4.11 -0.11
N ALA A 18 -0.06 5.18 0.65
CA ALA A 18 0.22 6.54 0.18
C ALA A 18 1.72 6.78 -0.06
N ASP A 19 2.59 6.30 0.84
CA ASP A 19 4.05 6.42 0.70
C ASP A 19 4.58 5.65 -0.53
N THR A 20 3.94 4.55 -0.88
CA THR A 20 4.32 3.72 -2.03
C THR A 20 3.81 4.26 -3.37
N PHE A 21 2.53 4.64 -3.42
CA PHE A 21 1.84 4.94 -4.68
C PHE A 21 1.66 6.43 -4.95
N ALA A 22 1.60 7.27 -3.92
CA ALA A 22 1.18 8.67 -4.02
C ALA A 22 2.23 9.65 -3.44
N ARG A 23 3.46 9.18 -3.23
CA ARG A 23 4.56 9.98 -2.69
C ARG A 23 5.85 9.69 -3.46
N ASN A 24 6.50 10.76 -3.90
CA ASN A 24 7.80 10.72 -4.57
C ASN A 24 8.57 12.00 -4.23
N PRO A 25 9.34 12.02 -3.14
CA PRO A 25 10.02 13.25 -2.67
C PRO A 25 11.19 13.68 -3.55
N ASP A 26 11.81 12.74 -4.26
CA ASP A 26 12.94 12.96 -5.14
C ASP A 26 12.83 11.97 -6.30
N ASN A 27 12.57 12.46 -7.52
CA ASN A 27 12.43 11.63 -8.71
C ASN A 27 13.77 11.37 -9.43
N GLY A 28 14.90 11.79 -8.84
CA GLY A 28 16.23 11.58 -9.40
C GLY A 28 16.81 10.19 -9.11
N ASP A 29 17.89 9.84 -9.82
CA ASP A 29 18.55 8.52 -9.71
C ASP A 29 19.13 8.22 -8.32
N ASN A 30 19.51 9.28 -7.61
CA ASN A 30 20.13 9.24 -6.28
C ASN A 30 19.11 9.40 -5.14
N ALA A 31 17.82 9.25 -5.42
CA ALA A 31 16.76 9.35 -4.42
C ALA A 31 16.99 8.36 -3.27
N LYS A 32 16.85 8.85 -2.03
CA LYS A 32 16.98 8.05 -0.80
C LYS A 32 15.88 6.98 -0.69
N SER A 33 14.70 7.28 -1.20
CA SER A 33 13.54 6.38 -1.25
C SER A 33 13.13 6.17 -2.70
N LYS A 34 12.84 4.93 -3.08
CA LYS A 34 12.45 4.56 -4.46
C LYS A 34 11.08 3.85 -4.49
N PRO A 35 10.00 4.55 -4.08
CA PRO A 35 8.64 4.00 -4.06
C PRO A 35 8.12 3.67 -5.46
N LEU A 36 6.94 3.05 -5.59
CA LEU A 36 6.40 2.71 -6.91
C LEU A 36 6.12 3.95 -7.77
N ALA A 37 5.77 5.09 -7.16
CA ALA A 37 5.69 6.36 -7.89
C ALA A 37 7.04 6.71 -8.56
N TRP A 38 8.16 6.57 -7.84
CA TRP A 38 9.52 6.75 -8.40
C TRP A 38 9.85 5.72 -9.48
N ARG A 39 9.48 4.45 -9.29
CA ARG A 39 9.74 3.40 -10.31
C ARG A 39 9.04 3.66 -11.64
N ASN A 40 7.98 4.47 -11.63
CA ASN A 40 7.28 4.94 -12.83
C ASN A 40 7.77 6.31 -13.31
N ALA A 41 8.87 6.82 -12.76
CA ALA A 41 9.40 8.17 -12.96
C ALA A 41 8.32 9.26 -12.79
N TRP A 42 7.33 9.02 -11.92
CA TRP A 42 6.16 9.87 -11.78
C TRP A 42 6.44 11.00 -10.79
N ASP A 43 6.73 12.19 -11.31
CA ASP A 43 6.96 13.39 -10.50
C ASP A 43 5.63 14.02 -10.06
N ILE A 44 5.43 14.10 -8.74
CA ILE A 44 4.15 14.46 -8.11
C ILE A 44 4.33 15.32 -6.86
N PRO A 45 4.97 16.49 -6.96
CA PRO A 45 5.34 17.29 -5.79
C PRO A 45 4.13 17.69 -4.91
N GLU A 46 2.99 18.00 -5.52
CA GLU A 46 1.78 18.38 -4.78
C GLU A 46 1.12 17.18 -4.09
N MET A 47 1.10 16.01 -4.72
CA MET A 47 0.56 14.78 -4.12
C MET A 47 1.46 14.30 -2.98
N THR A 48 2.78 14.39 -3.15
CA THR A 48 3.79 14.17 -2.11
C THR A 48 3.52 15.04 -0.88
N LYS A 49 3.32 16.36 -1.06
CA LYS A 49 2.99 17.28 0.05
C LYS A 49 1.69 16.89 0.76
N LYS A 50 0.65 16.49 0.02
CA LYS A 50 -0.62 16.02 0.61
C LYS A 50 -0.41 14.75 1.44
N ALA A 51 0.37 13.79 0.95
CA ALA A 51 0.70 12.57 1.68
C ALA A 51 1.50 12.84 2.95
N ASP A 52 2.50 13.73 2.88
CA ASP A 52 3.31 14.16 4.03
C ASP A 52 2.47 14.90 5.09
N ALA A 53 1.53 15.74 4.66
CA ALA A 53 0.62 16.41 5.58
C ALA A 53 -0.33 15.43 6.26
N ALA A 54 -0.85 14.43 5.53
CA ALA A 54 -1.83 13.48 6.04
C ALA A 54 -1.24 12.53 7.10
N VAL A 55 0.04 12.17 7.01
CA VAL A 55 0.67 11.32 8.05
C VAL A 55 0.89 12.07 9.35
N LEU A 56 1.08 13.39 9.30
CA LEU A 56 1.30 14.23 10.48
C LEU A 56 0.01 14.74 11.15
N GLU A 57 -1.15 14.61 10.49
CA GLU A 57 -2.44 15.00 11.05
C GLU A 57 -2.85 14.07 12.21
N ARG A 58 -3.25 14.67 13.34
CA ARG A 58 -3.59 13.96 14.58
C ARG A 58 -5.08 13.72 14.72
N ASP A 59 -5.92 14.58 14.14
CA ASP A 59 -7.36 14.39 14.15
C ASP A 59 -7.75 13.30 13.14
N GLY A 60 -8.35 12.21 13.65
CA GLY A 60 -8.66 11.04 12.82
C GLY A 60 -9.67 11.32 11.70
N ASN A 61 -10.65 12.20 11.93
CA ASN A 61 -11.66 12.53 10.93
C ASN A 61 -11.10 13.40 9.82
N LYS A 62 -10.29 14.40 10.17
CA LYS A 62 -9.58 15.25 9.23
C LYS A 62 -8.56 14.44 8.43
N ARG A 63 -7.79 13.58 9.09
CA ARG A 63 -6.84 12.67 8.43
C ARG A 63 -7.52 11.74 7.43
N LYS A 64 -8.68 11.17 7.80
CA LYS A 64 -9.51 10.37 6.89
C LYS A 64 -9.94 11.20 5.67
N ALA A 65 -10.41 12.42 5.86
CA ALA A 65 -10.82 13.29 4.76
C ALA A 65 -9.65 13.61 3.81
N MET A 66 -8.47 13.91 4.36
CA MET A 66 -7.25 14.15 3.58
C MET A 66 -6.86 12.94 2.72
N TYR A 67 -6.91 11.72 3.29
CA TYR A 67 -6.62 10.51 2.51
C TYR A 67 -7.68 10.19 1.44
N LEU A 68 -8.96 10.50 1.70
CA LEU A 68 -10.01 10.34 0.69
C LEU A 68 -9.78 11.27 -0.51
N GLU A 69 -9.40 12.53 -0.25
CA GLU A 69 -9.04 13.49 -1.28
C GLU A 69 -7.80 13.04 -2.06
N LEU A 70 -6.74 12.65 -1.35
CA LEU A 70 -5.50 12.13 -1.94
C LEU A 70 -5.78 10.95 -2.88
N GLN A 71 -6.58 9.99 -2.44
CA GLN A 71 -6.98 8.84 -3.25
C GLN A 71 -7.84 9.25 -4.45
N ALA A 72 -8.73 10.23 -4.31
CA ALA A 72 -9.54 10.73 -5.41
C ALA A 72 -8.67 11.40 -6.48
N ASP A 73 -7.64 12.15 -6.09
CA ASP A 73 -6.70 12.75 -7.03
C ASP A 73 -5.81 11.70 -7.69
N HIS A 74 -5.25 10.77 -6.92
CA HIS A 74 -4.48 9.64 -7.44
C HIS A 74 -5.25 8.86 -8.52
N ARG A 75 -6.54 8.57 -8.30
CA ARG A 75 -7.37 7.85 -9.28
C ARG A 75 -7.54 8.59 -10.61
N LYS A 76 -7.42 9.92 -10.63
CA LYS A 76 -7.59 10.73 -11.85
C LYS A 76 -6.33 10.76 -12.72
N VAL A 77 -5.15 10.78 -12.09
CA VAL A 77 -3.91 11.15 -12.78
C VAL A 77 -2.77 10.15 -12.65
N SER A 78 -2.92 9.10 -11.84
CA SER A 78 -1.81 8.16 -11.61
C SER A 78 -1.53 7.28 -12.82
N PRO A 79 -0.27 6.83 -12.99
CA PRO A 79 0.10 5.87 -14.01
C PRO A 79 -0.27 4.41 -13.63
N PHE A 80 -1.03 4.21 -12.56
CA PHE A 80 -1.40 2.89 -12.07
C PHE A 80 -2.80 2.50 -12.52
N VAL A 81 -2.94 1.26 -12.97
CA VAL A 81 -4.24 0.63 -13.20
C VAL A 81 -4.50 -0.36 -12.07
N MET A 82 -5.44 -0.03 -11.19
CA MET A 82 -5.86 -0.93 -10.10
C MET A 82 -6.85 -1.96 -10.62
N ILE A 83 -6.47 -3.24 -10.64
CA ILE A 83 -7.29 -4.33 -11.17
C ILE A 83 -8.28 -4.86 -10.12
N GLY A 84 -7.81 -5.10 -8.89
CA GLY A 84 -8.64 -5.63 -7.81
C GLY A 84 -7.87 -5.84 -6.51
N GLN A 85 -8.62 -6.13 -5.44
CA GLN A 85 -8.07 -6.55 -4.16
C GLN A 85 -8.01 -8.07 -4.10
N MET A 86 -6.83 -8.62 -3.82
CA MET A 86 -6.69 -10.08 -3.67
C MET A 86 -7.42 -10.57 -2.41
N ILE A 87 -8.10 -11.70 -2.55
CA ILE A 87 -8.55 -12.52 -1.42
C ILE A 87 -7.68 -13.79 -1.40
N GLU A 88 -6.83 -13.91 -0.39
CA GLU A 88 -5.99 -15.10 -0.22
C GLU A 88 -6.86 -16.31 0.15
N THR A 89 -6.64 -17.43 -0.55
CA THR A 89 -7.37 -18.68 -0.35
C THR A 89 -6.39 -19.84 -0.34
N ALA A 90 -6.58 -20.78 0.59
CA ALA A 90 -5.73 -21.97 0.72
C ALA A 90 -6.58 -23.24 0.87
N ALA A 91 -6.20 -24.30 0.16
CA ALA A 91 -6.70 -25.64 0.40
C ALA A 91 -5.84 -26.31 1.48
N ILE A 92 -6.46 -26.82 2.53
CA ILE A 92 -5.78 -27.49 3.65
C ILE A 92 -6.23 -28.94 3.78
N ARG A 93 -5.34 -29.84 4.21
CA ARG A 93 -5.74 -31.21 4.57
C ARG A 93 -6.66 -31.16 5.79
N SER A 94 -7.56 -32.13 5.90
CA SER A 94 -8.55 -32.22 6.99
C SER A 94 -7.93 -32.41 8.39
N ASP A 95 -6.72 -32.95 8.45
CA ASP A 95 -5.97 -33.15 9.68
C ASP A 95 -5.18 -31.90 10.12
N VAL A 96 -4.97 -30.90 9.25
CA VAL A 96 -4.30 -29.64 9.62
C VAL A 96 -5.19 -28.83 10.57
N LYS A 97 -4.63 -28.44 11.72
CA LYS A 97 -5.29 -27.61 12.73
C LYS A 97 -4.62 -26.24 12.85
N ASP A 98 -5.44 -25.25 13.20
CA ASP A 98 -5.03 -23.88 13.56
C ASP A 98 -4.28 -23.07 12.50
N PHE A 99 -4.26 -23.54 11.25
CA PHE A 99 -3.86 -22.70 10.11
C PHE A 99 -4.89 -21.60 9.86
N LYS A 100 -4.43 -20.34 9.91
CA LYS A 100 -5.22 -19.15 9.62
C LYS A 100 -4.43 -18.23 8.72
N ILE A 101 -5.01 -17.89 7.57
CA ILE A 101 -4.47 -16.87 6.67
C ILE A 101 -4.55 -15.53 7.40
N GLY A 102 -3.41 -14.87 7.51
CA GLY A 102 -3.30 -13.57 8.13
C GLY A 102 -3.96 -12.47 7.29
N PRO A 103 -4.38 -11.36 7.89
CA PRO A 103 -4.89 -10.21 7.15
C PRO A 103 -3.81 -9.47 6.34
N THR A 104 -2.52 -9.76 6.58
CA THR A 104 -1.36 -9.41 5.74
C THR A 104 -0.45 -10.63 5.62
N SER A 105 0.48 -10.63 4.64
CA SER A 105 1.45 -11.72 4.44
C SER A 105 2.22 -12.04 5.72
N ASP A 106 2.58 -11.02 6.48
CA ASP A 106 3.43 -11.11 7.67
C ASP A 106 2.65 -11.58 8.91
N ALA A 107 1.32 -11.69 8.80
CA ALA A 107 0.44 -12.14 9.86
C ALA A 107 -0.02 -13.60 9.68
N THR A 108 0.45 -14.30 8.65
CA THR A 108 0.18 -15.75 8.47
C THR A 108 1.16 -16.57 9.31
N TYR A 109 0.79 -16.85 10.56
CA TYR A 109 1.65 -17.52 11.53
C TYR A 109 1.64 -19.04 11.40
N MET A 110 2.77 -19.62 10.99
CA MET A 110 2.91 -21.08 10.86
C MET A 110 3.23 -21.80 12.18
N PHE A 111 3.78 -21.11 13.18
CA PHE A 111 4.19 -21.72 14.45
C PHE A 111 3.02 -22.21 15.32
N LYS A 112 1.78 -21.85 14.98
CA LYS A 112 0.56 -22.31 15.64
C LYS A 112 -0.03 -23.57 14.98
N VAL A 113 0.49 -23.96 13.82
CA VAL A 113 -0.10 -25.01 12.98
C VAL A 113 0.36 -26.39 13.44
N SER A 114 -0.57 -27.34 13.47
CA SER A 114 -0.31 -28.74 13.83
C SER A 114 -1.08 -29.72 12.94
N LYS A 115 -0.83 -31.03 13.14
CA LYS A 115 -1.47 -32.14 12.45
C LYS A 115 -2.14 -33.07 13.46
#